data_AF-A0A9Q0KX81-F1
#
_entry.id   AF-A0A9Q0KX81-F1
#
_cell.length_a   1.000
_cell.length_b   1.000
_cell.length_c   1.000
_cell.angle_alpha   90.00
_cell.angle_beta   90.00
_cell.angle_gamma   90.00
#
_symmetry.space_group_name_H-M   'P 1'
#
loop_
_entity.id
_entity.type
_entity.pdbx_description
1 polymer ?
#
loop_
_entity_poly.entity_id
_entity_poly.type
_entity_poly.pdbx_seq_one_letter_code
_entity_poly.pdbx_strand_id
1 'polypeptide(L)'
;MQLASGDSDGKPICHQVDTKGIQGNEGLQSSPEGSTVATVDEQKVDAEVVKKPFHFLIKIPRYVDYKFKEKIRLAQLQVEERTQDAIRATIQMKRETCNEYRDKFENAKLEERICRDGLSAKCQEIDSIHNMEHMIQHETMSLKEEKQLIREIKQLKLLHEQLSSQMGKQDEHQQTSDQRDRSEECFKLLKQELDSLRKNLLQAEKITKAAKDKYLDENEKLRKLQSQFKAADDLREEAYAHLQSLKKELYEKVLSLPLHCISISFSALGNKLLRIDKWY
;
A
#
# COMPACT_ATOMS: atom_id res chain seq x y z
N MET A 1 54.49 -10.55 10.64
CA MET A 1 53.41 -11.04 9.75
C MET A 1 52.14 -10.32 10.22
N GLN A 2 51.66 -9.20 9.66
CA GLN A 2 51.20 -8.94 8.27
C GLN A 2 50.28 -10.07 7.80
N LEU A 3 49.02 -9.93 7.37
CA LEU A 3 48.03 -8.89 7.02
C LEU A 3 46.65 -9.56 7.33
N ALA A 4 45.45 -8.98 7.33
CA ALA A 4 44.88 -7.95 6.48
C ALA A 4 43.58 -7.39 7.12
N SER A 5 43.44 -6.08 6.98
CA SER A 5 42.20 -5.31 6.98
C SER A 5 41.35 -5.64 5.75
N GLY A 6 40.03 -5.69 5.92
CA GLY A 6 39.05 -5.74 4.84
C GLY A 6 37.89 -4.81 5.15
N ASP A 7 37.95 -3.60 4.61
CA ASP A 7 36.84 -2.66 4.45
C ASP A 7 35.75 -3.25 3.56
N SER A 8 34.48 -2.98 3.88
CA SER A 8 33.45 -2.85 2.85
C SER A 8 32.38 -1.85 3.29
N ASP A 9 32.54 -0.62 2.80
CA ASP A 9 31.51 0.41 2.70
C ASP A 9 30.31 -0.10 1.89
N GLY A 10 29.12 -0.01 2.49
CA GLY A 10 27.84 -0.34 1.86
C GLY A 10 26.84 0.80 2.02
N LYS A 11 27.11 1.94 1.37
CA LYS A 11 26.19 3.08 1.26
C LYS A 11 25.05 2.74 0.28
N PRO A 12 23.76 2.78 0.66
CA PRO A 12 22.69 2.69 -0.32
C PRO A 12 22.54 4.03 -1.04
N ILE A 13 22.83 4.01 -2.35
CA ILE A 13 22.52 5.08 -3.30
C ILE A 13 21.01 5.09 -3.50
N CYS A 14 20.33 6.11 -2.96
CA CYS A 14 18.96 6.43 -3.33
C CYS A 14 19.02 7.35 -4.55
N HIS A 15 18.55 6.88 -5.70
CA HIS A 15 18.31 7.75 -6.86
C HIS A 15 17.13 8.67 -6.56
N GLN A 16 17.42 9.93 -6.26
CA GLN A 16 16.47 11.02 -6.42
C GLN A 16 16.34 11.31 -7.92
N VAL A 17 15.12 11.24 -8.44
CA VAL A 17 14.78 11.84 -9.72
C VAL A 17 14.09 13.16 -9.42
N ASP A 18 14.84 14.24 -9.60
CA ASP A 18 14.32 15.59 -9.73
C ASP A 18 13.63 15.73 -11.10
N THR A 19 12.38 16.18 -11.10
CA THR A 19 11.76 16.77 -12.30
C THR A 19 11.36 18.20 -12.00
N LYS A 20 12.17 19.13 -12.52
CA LYS A 20 11.94 20.57 -12.52
C LYS A 20 11.38 20.98 -13.88
N GLY A 21 10.15 21.49 -13.87
CA GLY A 21 9.58 22.58 -14.68
C GLY A 21 9.66 22.57 -16.22
N ILE A 22 8.50 22.65 -16.87
CA ILE A 22 8.31 23.45 -18.10
C ILE A 22 7.01 24.27 -17.97
N GLN A 23 7.16 25.53 -18.37
CA GLN A 23 6.27 26.69 -18.33
C GLN A 23 5.52 26.85 -19.67
N GLY A 24 4.33 27.46 -19.63
CA GLY A 24 3.57 27.94 -20.81
C GLY A 24 2.14 28.30 -20.40
N ASN A 25 1.86 29.52 -19.95
CA ASN A 25 1.64 30.81 -20.63
C ASN A 25 0.21 31.04 -21.16
N GLU A 26 -0.39 32.08 -20.59
CA GLU A 26 -1.39 33.07 -21.09
C GLU A 26 -2.71 32.64 -21.76
N GLY A 27 -3.78 33.32 -21.33
CA GLY A 27 -5.07 33.35 -22.02
C GLY A 27 -6.21 33.96 -21.19
N LEU A 28 -6.17 35.28 -21.01
CA LEU A 28 -7.19 36.14 -20.38
C LEU A 28 -8.62 35.87 -20.88
N GLN A 29 -9.63 35.89 -19.99
CA GLN A 29 -10.92 36.52 -20.30
C GLN A 29 -11.53 37.22 -19.08
N SER A 30 -11.84 38.49 -19.29
CA SER A 30 -12.43 39.47 -18.37
C SER A 30 -13.96 39.50 -18.45
N SER A 31 -14.57 39.81 -17.30
CA SER A 31 -15.91 40.40 -17.04
C SER A 31 -16.12 41.76 -17.78
N PRO A 32 -17.23 42.53 -17.68
CA PRO A 32 -18.50 42.35 -16.93
C PRO A 32 -19.81 42.80 -17.66
N GLU A 33 -20.92 42.54 -16.96
CA GLU A 33 -22.23 43.23 -16.81
C GLU A 33 -22.65 44.47 -17.64
N GLY A 34 -23.97 44.62 -17.87
CA GLY A 34 -24.61 45.95 -17.89
C GLY A 34 -25.88 46.15 -18.74
N SER A 35 -27.04 46.15 -18.05
CA SER A 35 -28.31 46.89 -18.24
C SER A 35 -28.48 47.91 -19.39
N THR A 36 -29.69 48.01 -19.99
CA THR A 36 -30.58 49.21 -19.98
C THR A 36 -31.79 49.09 -20.94
N VAL A 37 -32.89 49.77 -20.57
CA VAL A 37 -34.21 49.87 -21.23
C VAL A 37 -34.30 51.17 -22.07
N ALA A 38 -35.05 51.15 -23.19
CA ALA A 38 -36.04 52.16 -23.65
C ALA A 38 -36.03 52.45 -25.18
N THR A 39 -37.15 52.07 -25.83
CA THR A 39 -38.03 52.77 -26.81
C THR A 39 -37.54 53.70 -27.96
N VAL A 40 -38.15 53.43 -29.14
CA VAL A 40 -38.58 54.32 -30.27
C VAL A 40 -37.42 54.79 -31.19
N ASP A 41 -37.44 54.72 -32.53
CA ASP A 41 -38.51 55.05 -33.49
C ASP A 41 -38.32 54.38 -34.87
N GLU A 42 -39.38 54.42 -35.67
CA GLU A 42 -39.49 53.93 -37.05
C GLU A 42 -38.50 54.60 -38.03
N GLN A 43 -37.83 53.81 -38.87
CA GLN A 43 -37.66 54.23 -40.26
C GLN A 43 -37.57 53.03 -41.23
N LYS A 44 -38.59 52.96 -42.07
CA LYS A 44 -38.74 52.08 -43.22
C LYS A 44 -37.65 52.38 -44.25
N VAL A 45 -36.71 51.45 -44.42
CA VAL A 45 -35.80 51.41 -45.57
C VAL A 45 -35.94 50.02 -46.19
N ASP A 46 -36.23 49.99 -47.49
CA ASP A 46 -36.37 48.80 -48.31
C ASP A 46 -35.24 47.80 -48.03
N ALA A 47 -35.58 46.73 -47.30
CA ALA A 47 -34.72 45.56 -47.23
C ALA A 47 -34.97 44.74 -48.50
N GLU A 48 -34.21 45.07 -49.54
CA GLU A 48 -33.89 44.16 -50.63
C GLU A 48 -33.62 42.79 -49.99
N VAL A 49 -34.52 41.82 -50.22
CA VAL A 49 -34.40 40.46 -49.70
C VAL A 49 -33.23 39.82 -50.44
N VAL A 50 -32.02 40.13 -49.98
CA VAL A 50 -30.82 39.35 -50.27
C VAL A 50 -31.13 37.99 -49.69
N LYS A 51 -31.59 37.09 -50.55
CA LYS A 51 -31.80 35.68 -50.24
C LYS A 51 -30.46 35.14 -49.77
N LYS A 52 -30.21 35.20 -48.47
CA LYS A 52 -29.09 34.51 -47.83
C LYS A 52 -29.22 33.06 -48.27
N PRO A 53 -28.23 32.48 -48.98
CA PRO A 53 -28.34 31.09 -49.40
C PRO A 53 -28.51 30.25 -48.14
N PHE A 54 -29.71 29.72 -47.94
CA PHE A 54 -29.97 28.75 -46.89
C PHE A 54 -29.24 27.48 -47.33
N HIS A 55 -28.07 27.25 -46.74
CA HIS A 55 -27.33 26.02 -46.97
C HIS A 55 -28.09 24.92 -46.22
N PHE A 56 -28.99 24.24 -46.92
CA PHE A 56 -29.57 23.01 -46.39
C PHE A 56 -28.45 21.97 -46.39
N LEU A 57 -27.92 21.66 -45.20
CA LEU A 57 -27.16 20.43 -44.99
C LEU A 57 -28.16 19.27 -45.17
N ILE A 58 -28.26 18.76 -46.40
CA ILE A 58 -28.96 17.51 -46.67
C ILE A 58 -28.25 16.45 -45.83
N LYS A 59 -28.91 15.98 -44.76
CA LYS A 59 -28.49 14.75 -44.07
C LYS A 59 -28.75 13.60 -45.04
N ILE A 60 -27.78 13.28 -45.89
CA ILE A 60 -27.82 12.11 -46.76
C ILE A 60 -28.03 10.90 -45.84
N PRO A 61 -29.15 10.15 -45.95
CA PRO A 61 -29.32 8.90 -45.22
C PRO A 61 -28.19 7.97 -45.63
N ARG A 62 -27.24 7.79 -44.72
CA ARG A 62 -26.03 7.01 -44.98
C ARG A 62 -26.44 5.55 -45.04
N TYR A 63 -26.49 4.97 -46.24
CA TYR A 63 -26.72 3.54 -46.40
C TYR A 63 -25.44 2.80 -45.96
N VAL A 64 -25.40 2.47 -44.68
CA VAL A 64 -24.41 1.56 -44.12
C VAL A 64 -25.01 0.17 -44.22
N ASP A 65 -24.28 -0.77 -44.83
CA ASP A 65 -24.66 -2.18 -44.88
C ASP A 65 -25.06 -2.67 -43.48
N TYR A 66 -26.27 -3.22 -43.37
CA TYR A 66 -26.81 -3.78 -42.12
C TYR A 66 -25.83 -4.77 -41.50
N LYS A 67 -25.12 -5.55 -42.33
CA LYS A 67 -24.09 -6.50 -41.89
C LYS A 67 -22.90 -5.81 -41.22
N PHE A 68 -22.50 -4.63 -41.69
CA PHE A 68 -21.39 -3.87 -41.11
C PHE A 68 -21.80 -3.20 -39.79
N LYS A 69 -23.03 -2.66 -39.75
CA LYS A 69 -23.61 -2.10 -38.53
C LYS A 69 -23.74 -3.16 -37.43
N GLU A 70 -24.12 -4.38 -37.80
CA GLU A 70 -24.23 -5.49 -36.86
C GLU A 70 -22.86 -5.96 -36.36
N LYS A 71 -21.83 -6.00 -37.21
CA LYS A 71 -20.45 -6.26 -36.76
C LYS A 71 -19.96 -5.25 -35.72
N ILE A 72 -20.26 -3.96 -35.90
CA ILE A 72 -19.90 -2.93 -34.91
C ILE A 72 -20.65 -3.15 -33.59
N ARG A 73 -21.93 -3.52 -33.64
CA ARG A 73 -22.72 -3.81 -32.43
C ARG A 73 -22.17 -5.01 -31.67
N LEU A 74 -21.86 -6.10 -32.37
CA LEU A 74 -21.28 -7.29 -31.74
C LEU A 74 -19.92 -6.97 -31.09
N ALA A 75 -19.06 -6.20 -31.77
CA ALA A 75 -17.79 -5.77 -31.22
C ALA A 75 -17.95 -4.81 -30.01
N GLN A 76 -18.98 -3.96 -29.99
CA GLN A 76 -19.32 -3.13 -28.83
C GLN A 76 -19.75 -3.97 -27.63
N LEU A 77 -20.66 -4.92 -27.85
CA LEU A 77 -21.13 -5.84 -26.82
C LEU A 77 -19.98 -6.65 -26.24
N GLN A 78 -19.04 -7.09 -27.08
CA GLN A 78 -17.85 -7.82 -26.65
C GLN A 78 -16.91 -6.97 -25.77
N VAL A 79 -16.87 -5.65 -25.93
CA VAL A 79 -16.09 -4.75 -25.04
C VAL A 79 -16.83 -4.51 -23.72
N GLU A 80 -18.16 -4.37 -23.76
CA GLU A 80 -19.02 -4.11 -22.59
C GLU A 80 -19.16 -5.33 -21.68
N GLU A 81 -19.28 -6.53 -22.24
CA GLU A 81 -19.24 -7.79 -21.48
C GLU A 81 -17.89 -7.94 -20.72
N ARG A 82 -16.84 -7.30 -21.25
CA ARG A 82 -15.50 -7.26 -20.63
C ARG A 82 -15.30 -6.06 -19.71
N THR A 83 -16.22 -5.11 -19.62
CA THR A 83 -16.19 -4.05 -18.59
C THR A 83 -16.57 -4.61 -17.23
N GLN A 84 -15.59 -5.23 -16.57
CA GLN A 84 -15.74 -5.90 -15.29
C GLN A 84 -15.54 -4.97 -14.09
N ASP A 85 -16.51 -4.09 -13.81
CA ASP A 85 -16.56 -3.38 -12.52
C ASP A 85 -16.66 -4.36 -11.34
N ALA A 86 -17.37 -5.47 -11.53
CA ALA A 86 -17.47 -6.55 -10.54
C ALA A 86 -16.12 -7.21 -10.23
N ILE A 87 -15.25 -7.43 -11.23
CA ILE A 87 -13.92 -8.03 -10.98
C ILE A 87 -12.97 -7.03 -10.33
N ARG A 88 -13.01 -5.76 -10.73
CA ARG A 88 -12.26 -4.69 -10.03
C ARG A 88 -12.66 -4.62 -8.56
N ALA A 89 -13.97 -4.64 -8.26
CA ALA A 89 -14.47 -4.68 -6.89
C ALA A 89 -13.99 -5.93 -6.14
N THR A 90 -14.04 -7.11 -6.78
CA THR A 90 -13.57 -8.37 -6.18
C THR A 90 -12.07 -8.35 -5.87
N ILE A 91 -11.25 -7.79 -6.77
CA ILE A 91 -9.80 -7.61 -6.54
C ILE A 91 -9.57 -6.68 -5.37
N GLN A 92 -10.31 -5.56 -5.30
CA GLN A 92 -10.16 -4.59 -4.24
C GLN A 92 -10.52 -5.18 -2.87
N MET A 93 -11.65 -5.89 -2.78
CA MET A 93 -12.02 -6.64 -1.57
C MET A 93 -10.93 -7.65 -1.17
N LYS A 94 -10.36 -8.39 -2.12
CA LYS A 94 -9.27 -9.34 -1.84
C LYS A 94 -7.98 -8.65 -1.40
N ARG A 95 -7.68 -7.46 -1.91
CA ARG A 95 -6.55 -6.64 -1.43
C ARG A 95 -6.75 -6.23 0.02
N GLU A 96 -7.93 -5.75 0.37
CA GLU A 96 -8.28 -5.37 1.75
C GLU A 96 -8.14 -6.55 2.70
N THR A 97 -8.71 -7.71 2.36
CA THR A 97 -8.55 -8.94 3.15
C THR A 97 -7.08 -9.36 3.29
N CYS A 98 -6.30 -9.32 2.20
CA CYS A 98 -4.87 -9.66 2.25
C CYS A 98 -4.08 -8.69 3.14
N ASN A 99 -4.39 -7.39 3.08
CA ASN A 99 -3.79 -6.37 3.93
C ASN A 99 -4.14 -6.60 5.41
N GLU A 100 -5.39 -6.93 5.74
CA GLU A 100 -5.76 -7.30 7.11
C GLU A 100 -4.96 -8.49 7.64
N TYR A 101 -4.75 -9.53 6.83
CA TYR A 101 -3.93 -10.68 7.24
C TYR A 101 -2.45 -10.33 7.35
N ARG A 102 -1.95 -9.43 6.50
CA ARG A 102 -0.59 -8.88 6.61
C ARG A 102 -0.41 -8.15 7.94
N ASP A 103 -1.35 -7.28 8.30
CA ASP A 103 -1.30 -6.51 9.55
C ASP A 103 -1.36 -7.43 10.76
N LYS A 104 -2.25 -8.45 10.73
CA LYS A 104 -2.29 -9.50 11.77
C LYS A 104 -0.96 -10.24 11.90
N PHE A 105 -0.32 -10.56 10.78
CA PHE A 105 0.98 -11.23 10.78
C PHE A 105 2.10 -10.34 11.34
N GLU A 106 2.17 -9.07 10.93
CA GLU A 106 3.19 -8.14 11.45
C GLU A 106 2.98 -7.84 12.94
N ASN A 107 1.73 -7.73 13.40
CA ASN A 107 1.41 -7.60 14.82
C ASN A 107 1.84 -8.84 15.62
N ALA A 108 1.50 -10.05 15.16
CA ALA A 108 1.92 -11.29 15.81
C ALA A 108 3.45 -11.41 15.87
N LYS A 109 4.14 -11.02 14.80
CA LYS A 109 5.61 -10.99 14.73
C LYS A 109 6.22 -9.96 15.68
N LEU A 110 5.56 -8.82 15.89
CA LEU A 110 5.98 -7.84 16.89
C LEU A 110 5.83 -8.41 18.30
N GLU A 111 4.70 -9.04 18.61
CA GLU A 111 4.47 -9.72 19.90
C GLU A 111 5.49 -10.82 20.16
N GLU A 112 5.82 -11.62 19.14
CA GLU A 112 6.87 -12.66 19.22
C GLU A 112 8.24 -12.06 19.55
N ARG A 113 8.60 -10.93 18.93
CA ARG A 113 9.84 -10.20 19.24
C ARG A 113 9.87 -9.72 20.68
N ILE A 114 8.77 -9.12 21.15
CA ILE A 114 8.66 -8.67 22.55
C ILE A 114 8.86 -9.83 23.52
N CYS A 115 8.24 -10.99 23.24
CA CYS A 115 8.42 -12.19 24.07
C CYS A 115 9.87 -12.68 24.06
N ARG A 116 10.53 -12.65 22.90
CA ARG A 116 11.92 -13.09 22.73
C ARG A 116 12.90 -12.17 23.44
N ASP A 117 12.71 -10.86 23.30
CA ASP A 117 13.56 -9.85 23.93
C ASP A 117 13.41 -9.90 25.45
N GLY A 118 12.17 -10.05 25.95
CA GLY A 118 11.90 -10.26 27.37
C GLY A 118 12.57 -11.54 27.91
N LEU A 119 12.51 -12.64 27.16
CA LEU A 119 13.20 -13.88 27.53
C LEU A 119 14.73 -13.69 27.56
N SER A 120 15.29 -13.04 26.53
CA SER A 120 16.73 -12.76 26.44
C SER A 120 17.22 -11.91 27.61
N ALA A 121 16.49 -10.86 27.98
CA ALA A 121 16.83 -10.00 29.11
C ALA A 121 16.88 -10.79 30.43
N LYS A 122 15.89 -11.67 30.66
CA LYS A 122 15.85 -12.52 31.87
C LYS A 122 16.93 -13.59 31.87
N CYS A 123 17.26 -14.18 30.70
CA CYS A 123 18.40 -15.09 30.59
C CYS A 123 19.71 -14.40 30.97
N GLN A 124 19.93 -13.16 30.49
CA GLN A 124 21.14 -12.37 30.83
C GLN A 124 21.24 -12.08 32.34
N GLU A 125 20.11 -11.81 33.00
CA GLU A 125 20.07 -11.61 34.46
C GLU A 125 20.49 -12.89 35.20
N ILE A 126 19.95 -14.05 34.80
CA ILE A 126 20.34 -15.34 35.38
C ILE A 126 21.81 -15.68 35.10
N ASP A 127 22.29 -15.43 33.88
CA ASP A 127 23.69 -15.68 33.51
C ASP A 127 24.64 -14.79 34.29
N SER A 128 24.26 -13.54 34.56
CA SER A 128 25.01 -12.63 35.43
C SER A 128 25.09 -13.15 36.86
N ILE A 129 23.98 -13.67 37.41
CA ILE A 129 23.95 -14.29 38.75
C ILE A 129 24.88 -15.50 38.80
N HIS A 130 24.79 -16.42 37.84
CA HIS A 130 25.67 -17.59 37.80
C HIS A 130 27.14 -17.20 37.66
N ASN A 131 27.46 -16.15 36.90
CA ASN A 131 28.84 -15.68 36.77
C ASN A 131 29.36 -15.12 38.11
N MET A 132 28.55 -14.35 38.83
CA MET A 132 28.90 -13.86 40.17
C MET A 132 29.08 -15.02 41.17
N GLU A 133 28.19 -16.01 41.15
CA GLU A 133 28.30 -17.21 41.99
C GLU A 133 29.60 -17.97 41.68
N HIS A 134 29.92 -18.16 40.39
CA HIS A 134 31.15 -18.81 39.96
C HIS A 134 32.39 -18.05 40.43
N MET A 135 32.41 -16.72 40.30
CA MET A 135 33.51 -15.89 40.82
C MET A 135 33.66 -16.06 42.33
N ILE A 136 32.58 -15.95 43.10
CA ILE A 136 32.65 -16.14 44.56
C ILE A 136 33.18 -17.52 44.95
N GLN A 137 32.82 -18.57 44.21
CA GLN A 137 33.21 -19.95 44.51
C GLN A 137 34.63 -20.31 44.04
N HIS A 138 35.13 -19.67 42.97
CA HIS A 138 36.32 -20.12 42.25
C HIS A 138 37.37 -19.04 41.97
N GLU A 139 37.16 -17.81 42.42
CA GLU A 139 38.18 -16.77 42.32
C GLU A 139 39.33 -17.09 43.29
N THR A 140 40.48 -17.47 42.72
CA THR A 140 41.68 -17.79 43.50
C THR A 140 42.47 -16.50 43.69
N MET A 141 42.46 -15.97 44.92
CA MET A 141 43.27 -14.80 45.28
C MET A 141 44.77 -15.12 45.12
N SER A 142 45.61 -14.10 44.87
CA SER A 142 47.05 -14.36 44.71
C SER A 142 47.67 -14.92 45.99
N LEU A 143 48.64 -15.85 45.89
CA LEU A 143 49.32 -16.43 47.06
C LEU A 143 49.93 -15.39 48.01
N LYS A 144 50.25 -14.18 47.51
CA LYS A 144 50.78 -13.08 48.32
C LYS A 144 49.67 -12.43 49.16
N GLU A 145 48.52 -12.16 48.57
CA GLU A 145 47.33 -11.64 49.26
C GLU A 145 46.79 -12.66 50.25
N GLU A 146 46.73 -13.94 49.87
CA GLU A 146 46.32 -15.03 50.75
C GLU A 146 47.21 -15.12 52.01
N LYS A 147 48.54 -15.10 51.84
CA LYS A 147 49.49 -15.10 52.97
C LYS A 147 49.43 -13.85 53.84
N GLN A 148 49.05 -12.71 53.27
CA GLN A 148 48.83 -11.47 54.03
C GLN A 148 47.54 -11.56 54.84
N LEU A 149 46.43 -11.95 54.21
CA LEU A 149 45.13 -12.15 54.85
C LEU A 149 45.21 -13.19 55.98
N ILE A 150 45.93 -14.30 55.79
CA ILE A 150 46.12 -15.30 56.86
C ILE A 150 46.81 -14.69 58.10
N ARG A 151 47.77 -13.77 57.91
CA ARG A 151 48.43 -13.08 59.03
C ARG A 151 47.49 -12.09 59.73
N GLU A 152 46.73 -11.31 58.97
CA GLU A 152 45.73 -10.39 59.50
C GLU A 152 44.61 -11.12 60.24
N ILE A 153 44.10 -12.25 59.69
CA ILE A 153 43.11 -13.11 60.34
C ILE A 153 43.61 -13.61 61.70
N LYS A 154 44.89 -13.99 61.81
CA LYS A 154 45.47 -14.41 63.09
C LYS A 154 45.48 -13.28 64.13
N GLN A 155 45.83 -12.06 63.73
CA GLN A 155 45.81 -10.90 64.62
C GLN A 155 44.39 -10.52 65.02
N LEU A 156 43.48 -10.49 64.05
CA LEU A 156 42.06 -10.17 64.27
C LEU A 156 41.38 -11.21 65.16
N LYS A 157 41.71 -12.50 65.06
CA LYS A 157 41.19 -13.52 65.98
C LYS A 157 41.55 -13.23 67.44
N LEU A 158 42.82 -12.87 67.69
CA LEU A 158 43.28 -12.53 69.03
C LEU A 158 42.51 -11.33 69.61
N LEU A 159 42.30 -10.31 68.77
CA LEU A 159 41.59 -9.06 69.12
C LEU A 159 40.08 -9.30 69.28
N HIS A 160 39.50 -10.15 68.45
CA HIS A 160 38.11 -10.55 68.50
C HIS A 160 37.80 -11.34 69.78
N GLU A 161 38.68 -12.23 70.25
CA GLU A 161 38.54 -12.95 71.52
C GLU A 161 38.39 -11.96 72.69
N GLN A 162 39.20 -10.89 72.68
CA GLN A 162 39.15 -9.81 73.67
C GLN A 162 37.84 -8.99 73.57
N LEU A 163 37.44 -8.59 72.36
CA LEU A 163 36.21 -7.81 72.14
C LEU A 163 34.93 -8.64 72.28
N SER A 164 34.97 -9.94 72.00
CA SER A 164 33.84 -10.87 72.17
C SER A 164 33.46 -11.03 73.64
N SER A 165 34.44 -10.84 74.52
CA SER A 165 34.24 -10.81 75.96
C SER A 165 33.52 -9.52 76.41
N GLN A 166 33.39 -8.51 75.53
CA GLN A 166 32.96 -7.15 75.87
C GLN A 166 31.68 -6.67 75.13
N MET A 167 31.22 -7.33 74.05
CA MET A 167 30.06 -6.86 73.29
C MET A 167 29.26 -8.00 72.65
N GLY A 168 27.92 -7.89 72.69
CA GLY A 168 26.98 -8.87 72.13
C GLY A 168 27.03 -8.91 70.60
N LYS A 169 27.12 -10.12 70.04
CA LYS A 169 27.19 -10.40 68.60
C LYS A 169 25.99 -11.23 68.22
N GLN A 170 24.98 -10.61 67.60
CA GLN A 170 23.86 -11.36 67.03
C GLN A 170 23.17 -10.62 65.87
N ASP A 171 23.03 -9.29 65.94
CA ASP A 171 22.24 -8.51 64.97
C ASP A 171 22.77 -8.54 63.52
N GLU A 172 24.08 -8.37 63.29
CA GLU A 172 24.65 -8.35 61.92
C GLU A 172 24.56 -9.73 61.23
N HIS A 173 24.69 -10.81 61.99
CA HIS A 173 24.64 -12.16 61.44
C HIS A 173 23.20 -12.55 61.04
N GLN A 174 22.21 -12.05 61.79
CA GLN A 174 20.80 -12.18 61.43
C GLN A 174 20.47 -11.38 60.16
N GLN A 175 20.92 -10.13 60.08
CA GLN A 175 20.68 -9.27 58.92
C GLN A 175 21.24 -9.85 57.61
N THR A 176 22.44 -10.45 57.65
CA THR A 176 23.05 -11.09 56.47
C THR A 176 22.34 -12.38 56.06
N SER A 177 21.82 -13.15 57.02
CA SER A 177 20.97 -14.31 56.75
C SER A 177 19.65 -13.90 56.09
N ASP A 178 18.95 -12.92 56.66
CA ASP A 178 17.68 -12.43 56.13
C ASP A 178 17.83 -11.86 54.70
N GLN A 179 18.96 -11.21 54.42
CA GLN A 179 19.26 -10.70 53.08
C GLN A 179 19.51 -11.83 52.07
N ARG A 180 20.18 -12.91 52.50
CA ARG A 180 20.44 -14.10 51.67
C ARG A 180 19.14 -14.81 51.28
N ASP A 181 18.25 -15.01 52.24
CA ASP A 181 16.97 -15.68 52.02
C ASP A 181 16.11 -14.90 51.01
N ARG A 182 16.07 -13.56 51.15
CA ARG A 182 15.42 -12.67 50.17
C ARG A 182 16.01 -12.81 48.77
N SER A 183 17.34 -12.85 48.64
CA SER A 183 18.00 -13.03 47.34
C SER A 183 17.69 -14.40 46.71
N GLU A 184 17.62 -15.46 47.50
CA GLU A 184 17.26 -16.79 47.01
C GLU A 184 15.79 -16.86 46.56
N GLU A 185 14.88 -16.20 47.27
CA GLU A 185 13.49 -16.04 46.86
C GLU A 185 13.37 -15.24 45.56
N CYS A 186 14.07 -14.11 45.43
CA CYS A 186 14.13 -13.33 44.20
C CYS A 186 14.60 -14.19 43.01
N PHE A 187 15.63 -15.02 43.19
CA PHE A 187 16.13 -15.88 42.13
C PHE A 187 15.14 -16.99 41.73
N LYS A 188 14.42 -17.57 42.70
CA LYS A 188 13.34 -18.54 42.44
C LYS A 188 12.22 -17.89 41.61
N LEU A 189 11.85 -16.65 41.94
CA LEU A 189 10.85 -15.88 41.17
C LEU A 189 11.33 -15.60 39.74
N LEU A 190 12.58 -15.19 39.55
CA LEU A 190 13.17 -14.97 38.22
C LEU A 190 13.13 -16.24 37.34
N LYS A 191 13.44 -17.41 37.91
CA LYS A 191 13.33 -18.68 37.19
C LYS A 191 11.89 -19.00 36.77
N GLN A 192 10.93 -18.80 37.66
CA GLN A 192 9.51 -19.00 37.35
C GLN A 192 8.99 -18.04 36.27
N GLU A 193 9.42 -16.78 36.33
CA GLU A 193 9.12 -15.75 35.34
C GLU A 193 9.69 -16.15 33.97
N LEU A 194 10.95 -16.59 33.93
CA LEU A 194 11.62 -17.05 32.72
C LEU A 194 10.94 -18.27 32.08
N ASP A 195 10.52 -19.26 32.88
CA ASP A 195 9.75 -20.40 32.37
C ASP A 195 8.37 -20.00 31.84
N SER A 196 7.75 -18.99 32.45
CA SER A 196 6.49 -18.41 31.95
C SER A 196 6.71 -17.68 30.62
N LEU A 197 7.79 -16.90 30.50
CA LEU A 197 8.17 -16.23 29.25
C LEU A 197 8.49 -17.22 28.12
N ARG A 198 9.13 -18.36 28.41
CA ARG A 198 9.36 -19.44 27.43
C ARG A 198 8.04 -19.98 26.85
N LYS A 199 7.03 -20.18 27.71
CA LYS A 199 5.70 -20.63 27.27
C LYS A 199 5.02 -19.57 26.40
N ASN A 200 5.10 -18.31 26.80
CA ASN A 200 4.56 -17.18 26.04
C ASN A 200 5.22 -17.05 24.67
N LEU A 201 6.55 -17.19 24.60
CA LEU A 201 7.29 -17.19 23.34
C LEU A 201 6.83 -18.32 22.42
N LEU A 202 6.74 -19.55 22.94
CA LEU A 202 6.28 -20.70 22.14
C LEU A 202 4.84 -20.50 21.61
N GLN A 203 3.98 -19.86 22.40
CA GLN A 203 2.63 -19.51 21.96
C GLN A 203 2.65 -18.41 20.88
N ALA A 204 3.43 -17.34 21.07
CA ALA A 204 3.58 -16.26 20.11
C ALA A 204 4.13 -16.79 18.77
N GLU A 205 5.16 -17.64 18.78
CA GLU A 205 5.71 -18.27 17.56
C GLU A 205 4.66 -19.10 16.80
N LYS A 206 3.81 -19.86 17.51
CA LYS A 206 2.70 -20.60 16.89
C LYS A 206 1.69 -19.67 16.23
N ILE A 207 1.35 -18.57 16.90
CA ILE A 207 0.43 -17.55 16.38
C ILE A 207 1.02 -16.88 15.15
N THR A 208 2.28 -16.44 15.20
CA THR A 208 2.99 -15.83 14.06
C THR A 208 3.05 -16.78 12.88
N LYS A 209 3.38 -18.05 13.10
CA LYS A 209 3.42 -19.06 12.03
C LYS A 209 2.04 -19.23 11.39
N ALA A 210 1.00 -19.40 12.20
CA ALA A 210 -0.37 -19.54 11.69
C ALA A 210 -0.85 -18.28 10.95
N ALA A 211 -0.49 -17.09 11.43
CA ALA A 211 -0.82 -15.82 10.77
C ALA A 211 -0.08 -15.68 9.43
N LYS A 212 1.20 -16.07 9.38
CA LYS A 212 2.02 -16.08 8.15
C LYS A 212 1.40 -16.97 7.09
N ASP A 213 1.03 -18.20 7.46
CA ASP A 213 0.48 -19.18 6.53
C ASP A 213 -0.84 -18.66 5.90
N LYS A 214 -1.72 -18.05 6.71
CA LYS A 214 -2.96 -17.42 6.23
C LYS A 214 -2.71 -16.25 5.27
N TYR A 215 -1.75 -15.38 5.62
CA TYR A 215 -1.38 -14.26 4.76
C TYR A 215 -0.83 -14.75 3.41
N LEU A 216 0.01 -15.78 3.40
CA LEU A 216 0.58 -16.34 2.17
C LEU A 216 -0.50 -16.95 1.27
N ASP A 217 -1.45 -17.71 1.83
CA ASP A 217 -2.57 -18.31 1.09
C ASP A 217 -3.46 -17.26 0.43
N GLU A 218 -3.92 -16.23 1.17
CA GLU A 218 -4.74 -15.16 0.58
C GLU A 218 -3.95 -14.31 -0.43
N ASN A 219 -2.66 -14.07 -0.21
CA ASN A 219 -1.82 -13.36 -1.16
C ASN A 219 -1.62 -14.14 -2.47
N GLU A 220 -1.52 -15.47 -2.41
CA GLU A 220 -1.48 -16.31 -3.59
C GLU A 220 -2.79 -16.24 -4.39
N LYS A 221 -3.94 -16.31 -3.71
CA LYS A 221 -5.26 -16.16 -4.33
C LYS A 221 -5.41 -14.79 -5.01
N LEU A 222 -4.99 -13.72 -4.33
CA LEU A 222 -5.00 -12.37 -4.88
C LEU A 222 -4.11 -12.28 -6.14
N ARG A 223 -2.91 -12.86 -6.12
CA ARG A 223 -2.00 -12.86 -7.28
C ARG A 223 -2.61 -13.59 -8.48
N LYS A 224 -3.25 -14.74 -8.25
CA LYS A 224 -3.96 -15.49 -9.31
C LYS A 224 -5.09 -14.65 -9.92
N LEU A 225 -5.90 -14.03 -9.08
CA LEU A 225 -7.01 -13.17 -9.53
C LEU A 225 -6.51 -11.95 -10.33
N GLN A 226 -5.44 -11.31 -9.87
CA GLN A 226 -4.81 -10.20 -10.60
C GLN A 226 -4.29 -10.63 -11.97
N SER A 227 -3.66 -11.81 -12.07
CA SER A 227 -3.19 -12.35 -13.33
C SER A 227 -4.34 -12.63 -14.31
N GLN A 228 -5.45 -13.20 -13.81
CA GLN A 228 -6.64 -13.45 -14.63
C GLN A 228 -7.26 -12.15 -15.13
N PHE A 229 -7.36 -11.15 -14.26
CA PHE A 229 -7.88 -9.84 -14.65
C PHE A 229 -6.98 -9.15 -15.68
N LYS A 230 -5.66 -9.21 -15.50
CA LYS A 230 -4.73 -8.66 -16.50
C LYS A 230 -4.92 -9.32 -17.87
N ALA A 231 -4.98 -10.65 -17.92
CA ALA A 231 -5.24 -11.37 -19.17
C ALA A 231 -6.60 -11.00 -19.79
N ALA A 232 -7.64 -10.81 -18.98
CA ALA A 232 -8.95 -10.36 -19.45
C ALA A 232 -8.91 -8.91 -19.95
N ASP A 233 -8.09 -8.05 -19.34
CA ASP A 233 -7.92 -6.65 -19.71
C ASP A 233 -7.16 -6.50 -21.03
N ASP A 234 -6.10 -7.30 -21.23
CA ASP A 234 -5.35 -7.37 -22.48
C ASP A 234 -6.31 -7.76 -23.64
N LEU A 235 -7.15 -8.78 -23.44
CA LEU A 235 -8.17 -9.18 -24.43
C LEU A 235 -9.21 -8.08 -24.70
N ARG A 236 -9.59 -7.30 -23.68
CA ARG A 236 -10.51 -6.16 -23.83
C ARG A 236 -9.86 -5.06 -24.65
N GLU A 237 -8.58 -4.78 -24.43
CA GLU A 237 -7.82 -3.81 -25.19
C GLU A 237 -7.73 -4.21 -26.68
N GLU A 238 -7.49 -5.48 -26.97
CA GLU A 238 -7.53 -6.04 -28.33
C GLU A 238 -8.91 -5.89 -28.98
N ALA A 239 -9.98 -6.23 -28.26
CA ALA A 239 -11.36 -6.07 -28.75
C ALA A 239 -11.70 -4.60 -29.02
N TYR A 240 -11.21 -3.68 -28.18
CA TYR A 240 -11.37 -2.25 -28.40
C TYR A 240 -10.63 -1.76 -29.64
N ALA A 241 -9.38 -2.21 -29.84
CA ALA A 241 -8.63 -1.92 -31.05
C ALA A 241 -9.36 -2.41 -32.31
N HIS A 242 -9.95 -3.61 -32.27
CA HIS A 242 -10.76 -4.14 -33.37
C HIS A 242 -12.02 -3.29 -33.63
N LEU A 243 -12.75 -2.90 -32.58
CA LEU A 243 -13.90 -2.03 -32.71
C LEU A 243 -13.54 -0.68 -33.33
N GLN A 244 -12.40 -0.09 -32.92
CA GLN A 244 -11.91 1.17 -33.46
C GLN A 244 -11.54 1.03 -34.95
N SER A 245 -10.92 -0.08 -35.36
CA SER A 245 -10.62 -0.33 -36.77
C SER A 245 -11.88 -0.43 -37.63
N LEU A 246 -12.92 -1.12 -37.15
CA LEU A 246 -14.21 -1.22 -37.83
C LEU A 246 -14.90 0.14 -37.97
N LYS A 247 -14.86 0.97 -36.91
CA LYS A 247 -15.40 2.33 -36.98
C LYS A 247 -14.64 3.16 -38.01
N LYS A 248 -13.31 3.07 -38.06
CA LYS A 248 -12.49 3.78 -39.04
C LYS A 248 -12.83 3.35 -40.48
N GLU A 249 -12.92 2.05 -40.73
CA GLU A 249 -13.31 1.50 -42.04
C GLU A 249 -14.73 1.96 -42.45
N LEU A 250 -15.66 2.08 -41.49
CA LEU A 250 -16.97 2.67 -41.77
C LEU A 250 -16.84 4.11 -42.27
N TYR A 251 -16.07 4.94 -41.58
CA TYR A 251 -15.89 6.34 -41.97
C TYR A 251 -15.25 6.45 -43.35
N GLU A 252 -14.23 5.65 -43.65
CA GLU A 252 -13.59 5.61 -44.97
C GLU A 252 -14.57 5.21 -46.09
N LYS A 253 -15.37 4.15 -45.87
CA LYS A 253 -16.40 3.72 -46.84
C LYS A 253 -17.50 4.76 -47.04
N VAL A 254 -17.87 5.47 -45.99
CA VAL A 254 -18.88 6.54 -46.05
C VAL A 254 -18.33 7.77 -46.78
N LEU A 255 -17.03 8.07 -46.66
CA LEU A 255 -16.35 9.13 -47.40
C LEU A 255 -16.11 8.78 -48.88
N SER A 256 -15.97 7.50 -49.22
CA SER A 256 -15.67 7.03 -50.58
C SER A 256 -16.90 6.81 -51.48
N LEU A 257 -18.13 7.01 -50.99
CA LEU A 257 -19.32 6.91 -51.83
C LEU A 257 -19.38 8.11 -52.79
N PRO A 258 -19.42 7.90 -54.13
CA PRO A 258 -19.40 9.01 -55.08
C PRO A 258 -20.63 9.90 -54.90
N LEU A 259 -20.43 11.22 -54.97
CA LEU A 259 -21.45 12.30 -54.97
C LEU A 259 -22.50 12.19 -56.09
N HIS A 260 -22.57 11.06 -56.80
CA HIS A 260 -23.29 10.87 -58.04
C HIS A 260 -24.81 10.65 -57.88
N CYS A 261 -25.35 10.72 -56.67
CA CYS A 261 -26.80 10.59 -56.43
C CYS A 261 -27.54 11.93 -56.28
N ILE A 262 -26.91 13.10 -56.46
CA ILE A 262 -27.59 14.41 -56.43
C ILE A 262 -27.70 15.00 -57.84
N SER A 263 -28.10 14.18 -58.81
CA SER A 263 -28.55 14.65 -60.11
C SER A 263 -29.85 13.94 -60.47
N ILE A 264 -30.85 14.01 -59.58
CA ILE A 264 -32.24 13.80 -60.00
C ILE A 264 -32.63 15.07 -60.74
N SER A 265 -32.66 14.93 -62.06
CA SER A 265 -33.06 15.88 -63.09
C SER A 265 -34.38 16.59 -62.75
N PHE A 266 -34.31 17.87 -62.41
CA PHE A 266 -35.45 18.79 -62.41
C PHE A 266 -35.76 19.20 -63.86
N SER A 267 -36.13 18.25 -64.70
CA SER A 267 -36.51 18.50 -66.11
C SER A 267 -37.73 17.70 -66.58
N ALA A 268 -38.51 17.13 -65.64
CA ALA A 268 -39.69 16.32 -65.98
C ALA A 268 -41.00 16.73 -65.28
N LEU A 269 -41.10 17.89 -64.63
CA LEU A 269 -42.38 18.42 -64.15
C LEU A 269 -42.56 19.88 -64.59
N GLY A 270 -42.79 20.02 -65.90
CA GLY A 270 -43.49 21.18 -66.41
C GLY A 270 -44.89 21.26 -65.81
N ASN A 271 -45.26 22.47 -65.38
CA ASN A 271 -46.61 22.98 -65.29
C ASN A 271 -47.67 22.08 -64.62
N LYS A 272 -47.97 22.37 -63.35
CA LYS A 272 -49.35 22.52 -62.87
C LYS A 272 -49.39 23.21 -61.51
N LEU A 273 -49.71 24.50 -61.56
CA LEU A 273 -50.48 25.22 -60.55
C LEU A 273 -51.66 24.34 -60.09
N LEU A 274 -51.88 24.16 -58.79
CA LEU A 274 -53.19 24.35 -58.14
C LEU A 274 -53.20 23.97 -56.65
N ARG A 275 -53.75 24.90 -55.88
CA ARG A 275 -54.50 24.75 -54.62
C ARG A 275 -53.77 24.24 -53.37
N ILE A 276 -53.45 25.21 -52.55
CA ILE A 276 -53.41 25.08 -51.08
C ILE A 276 -54.87 25.15 -50.60
N ASP A 277 -55.43 24.03 -50.14
CA ASP A 277 -56.65 24.06 -49.33
C ASP A 277 -56.26 23.97 -47.85
N LYS A 278 -56.65 25.00 -47.11
CA LYS A 278 -56.62 25.08 -45.64
C LYS A 278 -57.48 23.97 -45.03
N TRP A 279 -56.99 23.34 -43.98
CA TRP A 279 -57.83 22.66 -42.98
C TRP A 279 -57.55 23.29 -41.60
N TYR A 280 -58.65 23.46 -40.87
CA TYR A 280 -58.87 24.25 -39.64
C TYR A 280 -57.90 23.96 -38.50
#